data_AF-A0A081QYI6-F1
#
_entry.id   AF-A0A081QYI6-F1
#
_cell.length_a   1.000
_cell.length_b   1.000
_cell.length_c   1.000
_cell.angle_alpha   90.00
_cell.angle_beta   90.00
_cell.angle_gamma   90.00
#
_symmetry.space_group_name_H-M   'P 1'
#
loop_
_entity.id
_entity.type
_entity.pdbx_description
1 polymer ?
#
loop_
_entity_poly.entity_id
_entity_poly.type
_entity_poly.pdbx_seq_one_letter_code
_entity_poly.pdbx_strand_id
1 'polypeptide(L)'
;MAWVEYLIDSLKRIFLKKSISDFENKTENGEEGYDSRFNDSTSEERGIKIKTYYENWENQTFESLLQEHGLVELKLLINNNEISESFSFCNIGINYSITKTADFNFRYRSISVLPKYRERGVCSYLLLKSIIVVLETLENKNVEFSLVNTVKIEIEDRFSIYDSILTEKIPSENMQYKVFLAENRDTNIAQLREMYNSKLEKMTTNLKFT
;
A
#
# COMPACT_ATOMS: atom_id res chain seq x y z
N MET A 1 -8.99 -8.34 24.02
CA MET A 1 -9.18 -8.56 22.57
C MET A 1 -8.07 -7.86 21.78
N ALA A 2 -7.97 -6.53 21.76
CA ALA A 2 -6.93 -5.78 21.01
C ALA A 2 -5.45 -6.14 21.33
N TRP A 3 -5.15 -6.54 22.56
CA TRP A 3 -3.79 -6.94 22.98
C TRP A 3 -3.32 -8.26 22.37
N VAL A 4 -4.26 -9.18 22.12
CA VAL A 4 -3.96 -10.50 21.53
C VAL A 4 -3.71 -10.36 20.04
N GLU A 5 -4.49 -9.52 19.36
CA GLU A 5 -4.27 -9.18 17.95
C GLU A 5 -2.93 -8.47 17.75
N TYR A 6 -2.57 -7.50 18.61
CA TYR A 6 -1.26 -6.84 18.57
C TYR A 6 -0.09 -7.82 18.75
N LEU A 7 -0.24 -8.80 19.65
CA LEU A 7 0.76 -9.84 19.88
C LEU A 7 0.91 -10.78 18.68
N ILE A 8 -0.20 -11.22 18.10
CA ILE A 8 -0.21 -12.06 16.89
C ILE A 8 0.44 -11.29 15.73
N ASP A 9 0.13 -10.01 15.59
CA ASP A 9 0.68 -9.15 14.53
C ASP A 9 2.17 -8.87 14.71
N SER A 10 2.61 -8.71 15.96
CA SER A 10 4.04 -8.58 16.30
C SER A 10 4.80 -9.90 16.06
N LEU A 11 4.18 -11.05 16.33
CA LEU A 11 4.76 -12.36 16.04
C LEU A 11 4.88 -12.59 14.53
N LYS A 12 3.83 -12.32 13.76
CA LYS A 12 3.86 -12.36 12.29
C LYS A 12 4.98 -11.48 11.72
N ARG A 13 5.19 -10.27 12.25
CA ARG A 13 6.32 -9.39 11.86
C ARG A 13 7.69 -10.00 12.13
N ILE A 14 7.87 -10.69 13.25
CA ILE A 14 9.14 -11.34 13.58
C ILE A 14 9.40 -12.49 12.61
N PHE A 15 8.38 -13.29 12.30
CA PHE A 15 8.49 -14.39 11.32
C PHE A 15 8.75 -13.87 9.90
N LEU A 16 8.07 -12.80 9.49
CA LEU A 16 8.26 -12.17 8.17
C LEU A 16 9.64 -11.50 8.05
N LYS A 17 10.10 -10.78 9.07
CA LYS A 17 11.45 -10.19 9.06
C LYS A 17 12.54 -11.25 9.04
N LYS A 18 12.36 -12.34 9.78
CA LYS A 18 13.31 -13.44 9.85
C LYS A 18 13.38 -14.21 8.52
N SER A 19 12.24 -14.44 7.85
CA SER A 19 12.24 -15.07 6.53
C SER A 19 12.86 -14.21 5.44
N ILE A 20 12.61 -12.89 5.47
CA ILE A 20 13.24 -11.93 4.54
C ILE A 20 14.77 -11.93 4.73
N SER A 21 15.26 -11.91 5.97
CA SER A 21 16.71 -11.96 6.22
C SER A 21 17.35 -13.31 5.83
N ASP A 22 16.60 -14.40 5.95
CA ASP A 22 17.08 -15.73 5.56
C ASP A 22 17.10 -15.89 4.02
N PHE A 23 16.30 -15.12 3.29
CA PHE A 23 16.23 -15.10 1.83
C PHE A 23 17.25 -14.17 1.16
N GLU A 24 17.54 -13.00 1.74
CA GLU A 24 18.64 -12.13 1.25
C GLU A 24 20.00 -12.84 1.22
N ASN A 25 20.15 -13.93 1.98
CA ASN A 25 21.34 -14.79 1.98
C ASN A 25 21.30 -15.93 0.94
N LYS A 26 20.22 -16.13 0.19
CA LYS A 26 20.00 -17.33 -0.64
C LYS A 26 19.23 -17.13 -1.95
N THR A 27 19.57 -16.17 -2.81
CA THR A 27 19.30 -16.35 -4.25
C THR A 27 20.11 -15.42 -5.17
N GLU A 28 20.91 -16.02 -6.04
CA GLU A 28 21.34 -15.45 -7.31
C GLU A 28 20.37 -15.92 -8.41
N ASN A 29 19.97 -14.97 -9.28
CA ASN A 29 19.39 -15.17 -10.63
C ASN A 29 17.88 -15.47 -10.78
N GLY A 30 17.11 -14.40 -10.64
CA GLY A 30 15.74 -14.13 -11.08
C GLY A 30 15.34 -12.81 -10.42
N GLU A 31 14.63 -11.87 -11.06
CA GLU A 31 14.16 -10.66 -10.35
C GLU A 31 13.00 -11.06 -9.40
N GLU A 32 13.34 -11.81 -8.35
CA GLU A 32 12.42 -12.25 -7.31
C GLU A 32 11.91 -11.03 -6.53
N GLY A 33 10.59 -10.99 -6.31
CA GLY A 33 9.94 -9.94 -5.52
C GLY A 33 9.43 -8.73 -6.30
N TYR A 34 9.21 -8.83 -7.61
CA TYR A 34 8.52 -7.80 -8.39
C TYR A 34 7.23 -8.34 -9.02
N ASP A 35 6.11 -7.67 -8.71
CA ASP A 35 4.86 -7.84 -9.44
C ASP A 35 4.77 -6.71 -10.47
N SER A 36 4.64 -7.07 -11.75
CA SER A 36 4.66 -6.11 -12.86
C SER A 36 3.49 -5.11 -12.79
N ARG A 37 2.38 -5.44 -12.12
CA ARG A 37 1.28 -4.49 -11.93
C ARG A 37 1.70 -3.27 -11.11
N PHE A 38 2.61 -3.47 -10.16
CA PHE A 38 3.11 -2.39 -9.30
C PHE A 38 4.22 -1.55 -9.95
N ASN A 39 4.75 -1.95 -11.11
CA ASN A 39 5.89 -1.30 -11.74
C ASN A 39 5.54 -0.92 -13.18
N ASP A 40 5.27 0.38 -13.40
CA ASP A 40 5.06 0.91 -14.76
C ASP A 40 6.34 1.53 -15.32
N SER A 41 6.47 1.48 -16.65
CA SER A 41 7.69 1.97 -17.34
C SER A 41 8.04 3.42 -16.99
N THR A 42 7.03 4.28 -16.80
CA THR A 42 7.27 5.70 -16.48
C THR A 42 7.91 5.87 -15.10
N SER A 43 7.49 5.09 -14.10
CA SER A 43 8.13 5.07 -12.79
C SER A 43 9.54 4.49 -12.84
N GLU A 44 9.74 3.40 -13.60
CA GLU A 44 11.04 2.71 -13.71
C GLU A 44 12.09 3.57 -14.42
N GLU A 45 11.72 4.27 -15.50
CA GLU A 45 12.59 5.24 -16.20
C GLU A 45 13.08 6.36 -15.27
N ARG A 46 12.32 6.65 -14.20
CA ARG A 46 12.68 7.64 -13.18
C ARG A 46 13.39 7.01 -11.97
N GLY A 47 13.83 5.76 -12.10
CA GLY A 47 14.55 5.02 -11.06
C GLY A 47 13.66 4.60 -9.89
N ILE A 48 12.34 4.61 -10.04
CA ILE A 48 11.39 4.19 -9.00
C ILE A 48 10.95 2.76 -9.27
N LYS A 49 11.09 1.90 -8.25
CA LYS A 49 10.63 0.51 -8.30
C LYS A 49 9.91 0.13 -7.02
N ILE A 50 8.94 -0.76 -7.10
CA ILE A 50 8.20 -1.33 -5.98
C ILE A 50 8.46 -2.83 -5.92
N LYS A 51 9.16 -3.28 -4.89
CA LYS A 51 9.21 -4.70 -4.53
C LYS A 51 7.92 -5.08 -3.81
N THR A 52 7.42 -6.27 -4.11
CA THR A 52 6.14 -6.79 -3.65
C THR A 52 6.36 -8.15 -2.99
N TYR A 53 5.78 -8.33 -1.80
CA TYR A 53 5.87 -9.57 -1.02
C TYR A 53 4.49 -9.95 -0.54
N TYR A 54 3.96 -11.06 -1.04
CA TYR A 54 2.70 -11.63 -0.59
C TYR A 54 2.94 -12.60 0.58
N GLU A 55 2.01 -12.71 1.53
CA GLU A 55 2.17 -13.56 2.73
C GLU A 55 2.26 -15.06 2.38
N ASN A 56 1.70 -15.50 1.25
CA ASN A 56 1.89 -16.86 0.75
C ASN A 56 3.21 -16.95 -0.03
N TRP A 57 4.32 -17.21 0.67
CA TRP A 57 5.64 -17.29 0.03
C TRP A 57 5.79 -18.43 -0.96
N GLU A 58 4.99 -19.49 -0.83
CA GLU A 58 4.95 -20.60 -1.79
C GLU A 58 4.30 -20.18 -3.11
N ASN A 59 3.48 -19.13 -3.08
CA ASN A 59 2.76 -18.61 -4.25
C ASN A 59 2.64 -17.07 -4.17
N GLN A 60 3.72 -16.38 -4.57
CA GLN A 60 3.89 -14.92 -4.58
C GLN A 60 3.01 -14.24 -5.64
N THR A 61 1.69 -14.42 -5.55
CA THR A 61 0.73 -13.86 -6.51
C THR A 61 -0.31 -12.99 -5.83
N PHE A 62 -0.86 -12.06 -6.60
CA PHE A 62 -1.96 -11.19 -6.16
C PHE A 62 -3.21 -11.97 -5.77
N GLU A 63 -3.48 -13.14 -6.34
CA GLU A 63 -4.64 -13.93 -5.99
C GLU A 63 -4.61 -14.37 -4.52
N SER A 64 -3.42 -14.51 -3.93
CA SER A 64 -3.27 -14.77 -2.49
C SER A 64 -3.77 -13.60 -1.62
N LEU A 65 -3.65 -12.35 -2.09
CA LEU A 65 -4.17 -11.16 -1.42
C LEU A 65 -5.70 -11.12 -1.39
N LEU A 66 -6.38 -11.81 -2.31
CA LEU A 66 -7.84 -11.86 -2.36
C LEU A 66 -8.46 -12.79 -1.30
N GLN A 67 -7.66 -13.68 -0.70
CA GLN A 67 -8.12 -14.53 0.40
C GLN A 67 -8.36 -13.68 1.66
N GLU A 68 -9.26 -14.13 2.53
CA GLU A 68 -9.44 -13.46 3.82
C GLU A 68 -8.12 -13.49 4.61
N HIS A 69 -7.72 -12.32 5.09
CA HIS A 69 -6.42 -12.03 5.71
C HIS A 69 -5.19 -12.14 4.80
N GLY A 70 -5.37 -12.36 3.49
CA GLY A 70 -4.29 -12.25 2.52
C GLY A 70 -3.63 -10.88 2.60
N LEU A 71 -2.30 -10.84 2.67
CA LEU A 71 -1.51 -9.63 2.91
C LEU A 71 -0.46 -9.45 1.81
N VAL A 72 -0.23 -8.18 1.47
CA VAL A 72 0.91 -7.76 0.65
C VAL A 72 1.70 -6.67 1.38
N GLU A 73 3.02 -6.82 1.36
CA GLU A 73 3.99 -5.81 1.75
C GLU A 73 4.68 -5.23 0.52
N LEU A 74 4.77 -3.90 0.48
CA LEU A 74 5.39 -3.14 -0.59
C LEU A 74 6.63 -2.43 -0.05
N LYS A 75 7.72 -2.53 -0.81
CA LYS A 75 8.94 -1.74 -0.55
C LYS A 75 9.22 -0.84 -1.74
N LEU A 76 9.34 0.46 -1.49
CA LEU A 76 9.69 1.44 -2.50
C LEU A 76 11.19 1.64 -2.56
N LEU A 77 11.72 1.56 -3.77
CA LEU A 77 13.11 1.83 -4.10
C LEU A 77 13.19 3.07 -4.99
N ILE A 78 14.17 3.92 -4.72
CA ILE A 78 14.57 5.02 -5.58
C ILE A 78 16.05 4.88 -5.89
N ASN A 79 16.40 4.74 -7.18
CA ASN A 79 17.75 4.46 -7.66
C ASN A 79 18.38 3.28 -6.88
N ASN A 80 17.60 2.20 -6.73
CA ASN A 80 17.94 0.99 -5.97
C ASN A 80 18.11 1.15 -4.44
N ASN A 81 17.85 2.34 -3.88
CA ASN A 81 17.84 2.54 -2.43
C ASN A 81 16.43 2.33 -1.87
N GLU A 82 16.26 1.43 -0.91
CA GLU A 82 15.00 1.26 -0.18
C GLU A 82 14.71 2.50 0.68
N ILE A 83 13.53 3.09 0.51
CA ILE A 83 13.15 4.33 1.19
C ILE A 83 11.87 4.23 2.04
N SER A 84 11.10 3.16 1.85
CA SER A 84 9.95 2.82 2.69
C SER A 84 10.40 1.97 3.87
N GLU A 85 9.96 2.30 5.08
CA GLU A 85 10.24 1.48 6.26
C GLU A 85 9.21 0.36 6.43
N SER A 86 7.95 0.62 6.07
CA SER A 86 6.87 -0.37 6.09
C SER A 86 5.67 0.15 5.30
N PHE A 87 5.17 -0.63 4.35
CA PHE A 87 3.91 -0.37 3.68
C PHE A 87 3.21 -1.70 3.42
N SER A 88 2.09 -1.96 4.08
CA SER A 88 1.33 -3.19 3.84
C SER A 88 -0.16 -2.98 3.98
N PHE A 89 -0.90 -3.81 3.25
CA PHE A 89 -2.34 -3.91 3.37
C PHE A 89 -2.79 -5.35 3.21
N CYS A 90 -3.91 -5.68 3.82
CA CYS A 90 -4.51 -7.00 3.75
C CYS A 90 -5.99 -6.92 3.43
N ASN A 91 -6.52 -7.98 2.81
CA ASN A 91 -7.96 -8.19 2.75
C ASN A 91 -8.44 -8.56 4.15
N ILE A 92 -9.20 -7.69 4.79
CA ILE A 92 -9.68 -7.91 6.15
C ILE A 92 -10.96 -8.75 6.22
N GLY A 93 -11.58 -9.05 5.08
CA GLY A 93 -12.88 -9.72 5.04
C GLY A 93 -14.04 -8.80 5.44
N ILE A 94 -15.25 -9.22 5.10
CA ILE A 94 -16.47 -8.40 5.27
C ILE A 94 -16.79 -8.09 6.73
N ASN A 95 -16.43 -9.00 7.65
CA ASN A 95 -16.75 -8.89 9.08
C ASN A 95 -16.08 -7.68 9.75
N TYR A 96 -14.91 -7.29 9.24
CA TYR A 96 -14.11 -6.17 9.76
C TYR A 96 -14.21 -4.92 8.89
N SER A 97 -14.96 -4.98 7.79
CA SER A 97 -15.22 -3.84 6.92
C SER A 97 -16.05 -2.77 7.63
N ILE A 98 -15.90 -1.53 7.15
CA ILE A 98 -16.60 -0.37 7.70
C ILE A 98 -18.06 -0.38 7.24
N THR A 99 -18.26 -0.53 5.94
CA THR A 99 -19.58 -0.38 5.32
C THR A 99 -20.34 -1.69 5.19
N LYS A 100 -19.64 -2.83 5.14
CA LYS A 100 -20.20 -4.16 4.88
C LYS A 100 -20.92 -4.28 3.53
N THR A 101 -20.58 -3.42 2.57
CA THR A 101 -21.22 -3.40 1.24
C THR A 101 -20.29 -3.76 0.09
N ALA A 102 -18.98 -3.75 0.28
CA ALA A 102 -18.00 -4.04 -0.78
C ALA A 102 -17.71 -5.55 -0.89
N ASP A 103 -17.45 -6.03 -2.10
CA ASP A 103 -17.03 -7.42 -2.36
C ASP A 103 -15.67 -7.72 -1.69
N PHE A 104 -14.75 -6.76 -1.75
CA PHE A 104 -13.42 -6.85 -1.15
C PHE A 104 -13.15 -5.67 -0.25
N ASN A 105 -12.47 -5.91 0.86
CA ASN A 105 -12.26 -4.93 1.92
C ASN A 105 -10.80 -4.96 2.31
N PHE A 106 -10.05 -3.93 1.92
CA PHE A 106 -8.62 -3.83 2.18
C PHE A 106 -8.34 -2.82 3.28
N ARG A 107 -7.48 -3.19 4.23
CA ARG A 107 -7.02 -2.28 5.28
C ARG A 107 -5.52 -2.12 5.26
N TYR A 108 -5.09 -0.86 5.16
CA TYR A 108 -3.70 -0.47 5.37
C TYR A 108 -3.40 -0.49 6.86
N ARG A 109 -2.24 -1.08 7.22
CA ARG A 109 -1.81 -1.17 8.63
C ARG A 109 -0.95 0.01 9.04
N SER A 110 0.21 0.13 8.39
CA SER A 110 1.21 1.16 8.66
C SER A 110 1.80 1.61 7.34
N ILE A 111 1.91 2.92 7.17
CA ILE A 111 2.56 3.57 6.04
C ILE A 111 3.69 4.40 6.65
N SER A 112 4.91 3.84 6.67
CA SER A 112 6.10 4.49 7.23
C SER A 112 7.18 4.63 6.17
N VAL A 113 7.79 5.81 6.15
CA VAL A 113 8.88 6.18 5.24
C VAL A 113 9.97 6.88 6.05
N LEU A 114 11.21 6.78 5.58
CA LEU A 114 12.34 7.42 6.26
C LEU A 114 12.08 8.93 6.40
N PRO A 115 12.47 9.57 7.52
CA PRO A 115 12.19 10.98 7.81
C PRO A 115 12.45 11.95 6.64
N LYS A 116 13.61 11.83 5.98
CA LYS A 116 14.03 12.66 4.84
C LYS A 116 13.12 12.58 3.60
N TYR A 117 12.22 11.62 3.54
CA TYR A 117 11.31 11.40 2.41
C TYR A 117 9.82 11.67 2.75
N ARG A 118 9.48 11.99 4.01
CA ARG A 118 8.10 12.19 4.46
C ARG A 118 7.37 13.30 3.69
N GLU A 119 8.05 14.42 3.48
CA GLU A 119 7.48 15.59 2.78
C GLU A 119 7.45 15.44 1.25
N ARG A 120 8.00 14.34 0.72
CA ARG A 120 8.07 14.09 -0.73
C ARG A 120 6.83 13.43 -1.29
N GLY A 121 5.83 13.11 -0.46
CA GLY A 121 4.56 12.52 -0.91
C GLY A 121 4.65 11.01 -1.19
N VAL A 122 5.68 10.33 -0.70
CA VAL A 122 5.93 8.90 -0.89
C VAL A 122 4.76 8.04 -0.40
N CYS A 123 4.21 8.37 0.77
CA CYS A 123 3.08 7.66 1.36
C CYS A 123 1.85 7.71 0.44
N SER A 124 1.53 8.89 -0.10
CA SER A 124 0.43 9.06 -1.04
C SER A 124 0.69 8.34 -2.36
N TYR A 125 1.94 8.35 -2.85
CA TYR A 125 2.32 7.63 -4.08
C TYR A 125 2.06 6.12 -3.96
N LEU A 126 2.54 5.48 -2.89
CA LEU A 126 2.32 4.05 -2.65
C LEU A 126 0.84 3.72 -2.43
N LEU A 127 0.12 4.59 -1.71
CA LEU A 127 -1.32 4.43 -1.51
C LEU A 127 -2.07 4.47 -2.85
N LEU A 128 -1.79 5.47 -3.69
CA LEU A 128 -2.38 5.60 -5.01
C LEU A 128 -2.08 4.38 -5.89
N LYS A 129 -0.81 3.97 -5.99
CA LYS A 129 -0.42 2.85 -6.84
C LYS A 129 -1.08 1.55 -6.40
N SER A 130 -1.12 1.27 -5.09
CA SER A 130 -1.77 0.05 -4.58
C SER A 130 -3.28 0.03 -4.82
N ILE A 131 -3.98 1.16 -4.63
CA ILE A 131 -5.41 1.26 -4.95
C ILE A 131 -5.63 1.04 -6.45
N ILE A 132 -4.87 1.74 -7.31
CA ILE A 132 -4.98 1.62 -8.76
C ILE A 132 -4.82 0.17 -9.21
N VAL A 133 -3.77 -0.54 -8.76
CA VAL A 133 -3.52 -1.94 -9.13
C VAL A 133 -4.69 -2.85 -8.77
N VAL A 134 -5.22 -2.71 -7.55
CA VAL A 134 -6.36 -3.52 -7.10
C VAL A 134 -7.60 -3.20 -7.91
N LEU A 135 -7.87 -1.92 -8.20
CA LEU A 135 -9.02 -1.52 -9.00
C LEU A 135 -8.87 -1.96 -10.47
N GLU A 136 -7.68 -1.92 -11.05
CA GLU A 136 -7.46 -2.45 -12.40
C GLU A 136 -7.63 -3.98 -12.44
N THR A 137 -7.29 -4.68 -11.36
CA THR A 137 -7.42 -6.15 -11.32
C THR A 137 -8.85 -6.60 -11.01
N LEU A 138 -9.62 -5.81 -10.25
CA LEU A 138 -10.96 -6.17 -9.78
C LEU A 138 -12.05 -5.32 -10.44
N GLU A 139 -12.00 -5.17 -11.77
CA GLU A 139 -12.81 -4.21 -12.55
C GLU A 139 -14.31 -4.21 -12.21
N ASN A 140 -14.90 -5.41 -12.04
CA ASN A 140 -16.33 -5.61 -11.84
C ASN A 140 -16.74 -5.78 -10.36
N LYS A 141 -15.91 -5.34 -9.41
CA LYS A 141 -16.12 -5.55 -7.97
C LYS A 141 -16.13 -4.23 -7.22
N ASN A 142 -17.02 -4.11 -6.24
CA ASN A 142 -16.97 -3.02 -5.28
C ASN A 142 -15.83 -3.26 -4.30
N VAL A 143 -15.01 -2.25 -4.06
CA VAL A 143 -13.81 -2.38 -3.21
C VAL A 143 -13.79 -1.29 -2.16
N GLU A 144 -13.70 -1.67 -0.88
CA GLU A 144 -13.46 -0.77 0.23
C GLU A 144 -11.96 -0.71 0.53
N PHE A 145 -11.41 0.50 0.66
CA PHE A 145 -10.11 0.72 1.26
C PHE A 145 -10.26 1.49 2.56
N SER A 146 -9.58 1.04 3.60
CA SER A 146 -9.52 1.71 4.90
C SER A 146 -8.09 1.83 5.40
N LEU A 147 -7.82 2.88 6.17
CA LEU A 147 -6.52 3.15 6.76
C LEU A 147 -6.74 3.62 8.20
N VAL A 148 -6.14 2.91 9.15
CA VAL A 148 -5.97 3.42 10.51
C VAL A 148 -4.76 4.35 10.50
N ASN A 149 -4.96 5.62 10.82
CA ASN A 149 -3.92 6.64 10.67
C ASN A 149 -2.89 6.53 11.79
N THR A 150 -1.85 5.73 11.57
CA THR A 150 -0.76 5.51 12.53
C THR A 150 0.39 6.50 12.38
N VAL A 151 0.22 7.56 11.60
CA VAL A 151 1.28 8.53 11.27
C VAL A 151 1.82 9.17 12.56
N LYS A 152 3.12 8.94 12.82
CA LYS A 152 3.88 9.50 13.95
C LYS A 152 4.55 10.83 13.60
N ILE A 153 3.86 11.67 12.84
CA ILE A 153 4.32 13.01 12.50
C ILE A 153 3.44 13.98 13.30
N GLU A 154 4.06 14.99 13.90
CA GLU A 154 3.36 16.07 14.59
C GLU A 154 2.71 16.99 13.54
N ILE A 155 1.54 16.58 13.07
CA ILE A 155 0.68 17.36 12.17
C ILE A 155 -0.66 17.52 12.87
N GLU A 156 -1.22 18.74 12.87
CA GLU A 156 -2.49 19.03 13.52
C GLU A 156 -3.64 18.19 12.96
N ASP A 157 -3.75 18.11 11.63
CA ASP A 157 -4.72 17.25 10.94
C ASP A 157 -4.01 16.14 10.18
N ARG A 158 -3.96 14.94 10.78
CA ARG A 158 -3.36 13.76 10.16
C ARG A 158 -4.20 13.21 9.01
N PHE A 159 -5.50 13.50 8.97
CA PHE A 159 -6.38 13.01 7.91
C PHE A 159 -6.07 13.69 6.57
N SER A 160 -5.66 14.96 6.62
CA SER A 160 -5.30 15.77 5.46
C SER A 160 -4.29 15.12 4.50
N ILE A 161 -3.45 14.20 4.98
CA ILE A 161 -2.46 13.47 4.16
C ILE A 161 -3.14 12.64 3.06
N TYR A 162 -4.31 12.09 3.36
CA TYR A 162 -5.00 11.10 2.53
C TYR A 162 -6.41 11.53 2.11
N ASP A 163 -6.90 12.69 2.54
CA ASP A 163 -8.27 13.19 2.28
C ASP A 163 -8.65 13.19 0.80
N SER A 164 -7.70 13.47 -0.09
CA SER A 164 -7.95 13.46 -1.54
C SER A 164 -8.14 12.03 -2.10
N ILE A 165 -7.73 11.00 -1.36
CA ILE A 165 -7.73 9.59 -1.78
C ILE A 165 -8.83 8.82 -1.03
N LEU A 166 -8.82 8.90 0.30
CA LEU A 166 -9.76 8.28 1.22
C LEU A 166 -10.63 9.39 1.84
N THR A 167 -11.79 9.62 1.23
CA THR A 167 -12.60 10.83 1.45
C THR A 167 -13.45 10.78 2.72
N GLU A 168 -13.79 9.59 3.20
CA GLU A 168 -14.62 9.40 4.38
C GLU A 168 -13.76 9.24 5.64
N LYS A 169 -14.29 9.69 6.79
CA LYS A 169 -13.57 9.74 8.07
C LYS A 169 -14.38 9.13 9.20
N ILE A 170 -13.70 8.41 10.09
CA ILE A 170 -14.23 7.96 11.38
C ILE A 170 -13.28 8.48 12.47
N PRO A 171 -13.44 9.75 12.93
CA PRO A 171 -12.49 10.36 13.86
C PRO A 171 -12.31 9.60 15.17
N SER A 172 -13.39 9.00 15.69
CA SER A 172 -13.38 8.20 16.92
C SER A 172 -12.47 6.97 16.84
N GLU A 173 -12.23 6.44 15.64
CA GLU A 173 -11.36 5.30 15.38
C GLU A 173 -10.04 5.70 14.73
N ASN A 174 -9.81 7.00 14.54
CA ASN A 174 -8.65 7.55 13.84
C ASN A 174 -8.47 6.89 12.44
N MET A 175 -9.58 6.73 11.72
CA MET A 175 -9.64 5.97 10.48
C MET A 175 -10.15 6.81 9.31
N GLN A 176 -9.63 6.54 8.10
CA GLN A 176 -10.16 7.04 6.83
C GLN A 176 -10.50 5.88 5.92
N TYR A 177 -11.49 6.07 5.05
CA TYR A 177 -11.88 5.06 4.09
C TYR A 177 -12.51 5.63 2.83
N LYS A 178 -12.66 4.78 1.83
CA LYS A 178 -13.46 5.03 0.63
C LYS A 178 -13.92 3.71 0.05
N VAL A 179 -15.18 3.69 -0.41
CA VAL A 179 -15.72 2.59 -1.22
C VAL A 179 -15.68 3.01 -2.68
N PHE A 180 -15.06 2.19 -3.51
CA PHE A 180 -14.99 2.34 -4.95
C PHE A 180 -16.00 1.39 -5.59
N LEU A 181 -17.06 1.95 -6.14
CA LEU A 181 -18.10 1.18 -6.83
C LEU A 181 -17.62 0.77 -8.23
N ALA A 182 -17.99 -0.44 -8.65
CA ALA A 182 -17.66 -0.97 -9.97
C ALA A 182 -18.23 -0.09 -11.10
N GLU A 183 -19.44 0.45 -10.94
CA GLU A 183 -20.08 1.34 -11.94
C GLU A 183 -19.29 2.63 -12.22
N ASN A 184 -18.44 3.05 -11.29
CA ASN A 184 -17.64 4.28 -11.39
C ASN A 184 -16.15 3.98 -11.68
N ARG A 185 -15.80 2.74 -12.08
CA ARG A 185 -14.41 2.26 -12.18
C ARG A 185 -13.52 3.14 -13.03
N ASP A 186 -13.94 3.45 -14.25
CA ASP A 186 -13.14 4.22 -15.20
C ASP A 186 -12.85 5.63 -14.69
N THR A 187 -13.87 6.32 -14.18
CA THR A 187 -13.72 7.67 -13.60
C THR A 187 -12.81 7.63 -12.37
N ASN A 188 -12.98 6.64 -11.50
CA ASN A 188 -12.14 6.47 -10.32
C ASN A 188 -10.67 6.25 -10.71
N ILE A 189 -10.39 5.34 -11.66
CA ILE A 189 -9.03 5.07 -12.12
C ILE A 189 -8.42 6.32 -12.77
N ALA A 190 -9.17 7.05 -13.60
CA ALA A 190 -8.69 8.27 -14.23
C ALA A 190 -8.26 9.34 -13.21
N GLN A 191 -9.11 9.62 -12.21
CA GLN A 191 -8.81 10.56 -11.14
C GLN A 191 -7.59 10.12 -10.31
N LEU A 192 -7.54 8.85 -9.93
CA LEU A 192 -6.42 8.30 -9.16
C LEU A 192 -5.11 8.37 -9.96
N ARG A 193 -5.14 8.10 -11.27
CA ARG A 193 -3.96 8.20 -12.15
C ARG A 193 -3.48 9.63 -12.31
N GLU A 194 -4.37 10.61 -12.41
CA GLU A 194 -3.99 12.03 -12.42
C GLU A 194 -3.25 12.42 -11.13
N MET A 195 -3.80 12.03 -9.98
CA MET A 195 -3.16 12.25 -8.69
C MET A 195 -1.81 11.52 -8.59
N TYR A 196 -1.75 10.27 -9.06
CA TYR A 196 -0.54 9.46 -9.08
C TYR A 196 0.58 10.12 -9.88
N ASN A 197 0.27 10.59 -11.09
CA ASN A 197 1.23 11.28 -11.95
C ASN A 197 1.75 12.56 -11.31
N SER A 198 0.86 13.35 -10.70
CA SER A 198 1.25 14.56 -9.95
C SER A 198 2.21 14.24 -8.78
N LYS A 199 1.96 13.15 -8.03
CA LYS A 199 2.86 12.72 -6.94
C LYS A 199 4.20 12.20 -7.49
N LEU A 200 4.19 11.44 -8.58
CA LEU A 200 5.39 10.93 -9.24
C LEU A 200 6.29 12.08 -9.71
N GLU A 201 5.72 13.12 -10.33
CA GLU A 201 6.46 14.32 -10.73
C GLU A 201 7.07 15.07 -9.55
N LYS A 202 6.30 15.24 -8.46
CA LYS A 202 6.80 15.89 -7.24
C LYS A 202 7.94 15.10 -6.59
N MET A 203 7.84 13.77 -6.55
CA MET A 203 8.89 12.91 -6.01
C MET A 203 10.18 13.00 -6.83
N THR A 204 10.06 13.08 -8.15
CA THR A 204 11.20 12.96 -9.08
C THR A 204 11.89 14.28 -9.39
N THR A 205 11.16 15.40 -9.41
CA THR A 205 11.76 16.74 -9.52
C THR A 205 12.73 17.03 -8.38
N ASN A 206 12.44 16.53 -7.18
CA ASN A 206 13.27 16.70 -5.98
C ASN A 206 14.45 15.71 -5.88
N LEU A 207 14.59 14.78 -6.83
CA LEU A 207 15.74 13.87 -6.92
C LEU A 207 16.84 14.40 -7.84
N LYS A 208 16.48 15.23 -8.83
CA LYS A 208 17.44 15.82 -9.79
C LYS A 208 18.40 16.85 -9.17
N PHE A 209 18.21 17.21 -7.90
CA PHE A 209 19.00 18.22 -7.18
C PHE A 209 19.86 17.64 -6.03
N THR A 210 20.12 16.34 -6.05
CA THR A 210 21.05 15.64 -5.13
C THR A 210 22.10 14.92 -5.94
#